data_AF-A0A7Y2ZXW6-F1
#
_entry.id   AF-A0A7Y2ZXW6-F1
#
_cell.length_a   1.000
_cell.length_b   1.000
_cell.length_c   1.000
_cell.angle_alpha   90.00
_cell.angle_beta   90.00
_cell.angle_gamma   90.00
#
_symmetry.space_group_name_H-M   'P 1'
#
loop_
_entity.id
_entity.type
_entity.pdbx_description
1 polymer ?
#
loop_
_entity_poly.entity_id
_entity_poly.type
_entity_poly.pdbx_seq_one_letter_code
_entity_poly.pdbx_strand_id
1 'polypeptide(L)'
;VPEWVMDNCIQCNQCAMVCPHAAIRPVILTDEELSGAPQEFESKPAIGKELKGYHFRVQVNTLDCMGCGNCADICPAKKPALLMKPIDTQTPVQVPNHEYAVKLPIRDDLVKRTSVKGSQFYQPLLEFSGACAGCGETPYAKLITQLFGERMIIGNATGCSSIWGGSAPAVPYCVNKDGFGPTWGNSLFEDPAEFTYGMFLGEMQERSKLAGMMQEAMSSDVPQNVKDAMSGWLENMKDPDGSRKYGDQLKALLPANKNNALLNQINEMSKLFTKKSYWVFAGDGSAYDISFGGIDHVLASGEDINVFVFDTEVYSNTGGQSSKATPTGSVAKFAASGKKTAKKDMGAMMMSYGYIYVASVAMGANKKQLMNALIEAESYDGPSLIMSYAPCINHGIKKGMGKTQEEMKLAVSSGYWPLYRFNPQLKAEGKNPLILDSKEPDGTLQEFLSGEVRYSSLEKTFPDESKKLRARIEEELMERYKAIKIKAAAE
;
A
#
# COMPACT_ATOMS: atom_id res chain seq x y z
N VAL A 1 5.26 23.58 6.74
CA VAL A 1 5.75 22.21 7.02
C VAL A 1 5.51 21.84 8.49
N PRO A 2 5.39 20.56 8.86
CA PRO A 2 5.17 20.19 10.26
C PRO A 2 6.45 20.35 11.10
N GLU A 3 6.31 20.98 12.26
CA GLU A 3 7.31 21.04 13.33
C GLU A 3 7.01 19.93 14.35
N TRP A 4 8.03 19.18 14.77
CA TRP A 4 7.87 18.15 15.80
C TRP A 4 7.92 18.76 17.19
N VAL A 5 6.90 18.49 18.00
CA VAL A 5 6.85 18.88 19.42
C VAL A 5 7.13 17.64 20.26
N MET A 6 8.41 17.43 20.58
CA MET A 6 8.96 16.22 21.19
C MET A 6 8.20 15.75 22.44
N ASP A 7 7.87 16.67 23.35
CA ASP A 7 7.24 16.35 24.64
C ASP A 7 5.85 15.75 24.49
N ASN A 8 5.10 16.20 23.47
CA ASN A 8 3.76 15.71 23.19
C ASN A 8 3.77 14.36 22.46
N CYS A 9 4.90 13.99 21.84
CA CYS A 9 4.99 12.82 20.96
C CYS A 9 4.93 11.49 21.74
N ILE A 10 3.98 10.64 21.32
CA ILE A 10 3.80 9.28 21.86
C ILE A 10 4.50 8.18 21.04
N GLN A 11 5.30 8.54 20.04
CA GLN A 11 6.13 7.63 19.23
C GLN A 11 5.34 6.51 18.52
N CYS A 12 4.18 6.86 17.95
CA CYS A 12 3.27 5.91 17.29
C CYS A 12 3.53 5.70 15.80
N ASN A 13 4.39 6.52 15.18
CA ASN A 13 4.72 6.55 13.76
C ASN A 13 3.54 6.76 12.78
N GLN A 14 2.33 7.05 13.25
CA GLN A 14 1.19 7.27 12.35
C GLN A 14 1.42 8.44 11.39
N CYS A 15 2.13 9.49 11.81
CA CYS A 15 2.46 10.63 10.96
C CYS A 15 3.29 10.24 9.73
N ALA A 16 4.23 9.31 9.88
CA ALA A 16 5.03 8.77 8.78
C ALA A 16 4.21 7.84 7.88
N MET A 17 3.32 7.04 8.47
CA MET A 17 2.44 6.13 7.72
C MET A 17 1.54 6.90 6.75
N VAL A 18 0.94 8.01 7.20
CA VAL A 18 -0.02 8.78 6.39
C VAL A 18 0.63 9.79 5.45
N CYS A 19 1.94 9.98 5.51
CA CYS A 19 2.62 10.96 4.68
C CYS A 19 2.60 10.50 3.21
N PRO A 20 1.97 11.28 2.30
CA PRO A 20 1.88 10.89 0.89
C PRO A 20 3.21 11.03 0.13
N HIS A 21 4.24 11.60 0.74
CA HIS A 21 5.52 11.90 0.08
C HIS A 21 6.72 11.32 0.82
N ALA A 22 6.51 10.53 1.88
CA ALA A 22 7.57 10.04 2.77
C ALA A 22 8.48 11.15 3.36
N ALA A 23 7.97 12.38 3.45
CA ALA A 23 8.68 13.58 3.93
C ALA A 23 8.76 13.69 5.46
N ILE A 24 8.20 12.73 6.21
CA ILE A 24 8.34 12.64 7.66
C ILE A 24 8.59 11.18 8.02
N ARG A 25 9.69 10.92 8.75
CA ARG A 25 10.14 9.56 9.09
C ARG A 25 10.54 9.49 10.56
N PRO A 26 10.27 8.36 11.23
CA PRO A 26 10.84 8.13 12.55
C PRO A 26 12.31 7.74 12.40
N VAL A 27 13.11 8.12 13.38
CA VAL A 27 14.54 7.83 13.47
C VAL A 27 14.81 7.19 14.83
N ILE A 28 15.58 6.11 14.82
CA ILE A 28 16.07 5.42 16.02
C ILE A 28 17.58 5.57 16.04
N LEU A 29 18.12 6.02 17.16
CA LEU A 29 19.54 6.35 17.33
C LEU A 29 20.11 5.83 18.65
N THR A 30 21.39 5.47 18.64
CA THR A 30 22.17 5.14 19.86
C THR A 30 22.66 6.40 20.57
N ASP A 31 23.21 6.26 21.78
CA ASP A 31 23.86 7.37 22.50
C ASP A 31 25.07 7.94 21.72
N GLU A 32 25.83 7.08 21.06
CA GLU A 32 26.99 7.47 20.24
C GLU A 32 26.57 8.28 19.02
N GLU A 33 25.52 7.85 18.32
CA GLU A 33 24.95 8.59 17.19
C GLU A 33 24.39 9.93 17.66
N LEU A 34 23.63 9.97 18.75
CA LEU A 34 23.13 11.23 19.29
C LEU A 34 24.26 12.23 19.61
N SER A 35 25.38 11.73 20.14
CA SER A 35 26.54 12.56 20.47
C SER A 35 27.21 13.20 19.25
N GLY A 36 27.07 12.57 18.07
CA GLY A 36 27.56 13.09 16.79
C GLY A 36 26.54 13.90 15.98
N ALA A 37 25.33 14.09 16.51
CA ALA A 37 24.24 14.78 15.81
C ALA A 37 24.39 16.32 15.88
N PRO A 38 23.73 17.07 14.96
CA PRO A 38 23.66 18.53 15.06
C PRO A 38 23.12 19.00 16.41
N GLN A 39 23.50 20.21 16.86
CA GLN A 39 23.12 20.75 18.17
C GLN A 39 21.60 20.79 18.39
N GLU A 40 20.82 21.03 17.32
CA GLU A 40 19.36 21.11 17.36
C GLU A 40 18.66 19.80 16.94
N PHE A 41 19.39 18.68 17.00
CA PHE A 41 18.86 17.34 16.75
C PHE A 41 18.24 16.76 18.03
N GLU A 42 17.16 17.39 18.51
CA GLU A 42 16.46 16.92 19.71
C GLU A 42 15.95 15.48 19.53
N SER A 43 15.98 14.70 20.60
CA SER A 43 15.44 13.34 20.61
C SER A 43 14.98 13.00 22.02
N LYS A 44 14.16 11.95 22.14
CA LYS A 44 13.67 11.46 23.44
C LYS A 44 13.89 9.96 23.57
N PRO A 45 13.98 9.41 24.79
CA PRO A 45 14.12 7.96 24.99
C PRO A 45 13.03 7.19 24.25
N ALA A 46 13.41 6.14 23.52
CA ALA A 46 12.48 5.34 22.73
C ALA A 46 11.55 4.48 23.61
N ILE A 47 10.27 4.43 23.26
CA ILE A 47 9.22 3.71 23.97
C ILE A 47 9.00 2.34 23.34
N GLY A 48 9.19 1.29 24.12
CA GLY A 48 9.02 -0.11 23.72
C GLY A 48 10.08 -0.98 24.37
N LYS A 49 9.77 -2.23 24.70
CA LYS A 49 10.72 -3.15 25.35
C LYS A 49 11.93 -3.40 24.46
N GLU A 50 11.67 -3.52 23.16
CA GLU A 50 12.63 -3.79 22.09
C GLU A 50 13.51 -2.57 21.77
N LEU A 51 13.08 -1.37 22.17
CA LEU A 51 13.76 -0.10 21.90
C LEU A 51 14.49 0.47 23.14
N LYS A 52 14.61 -0.31 24.21
CA LYS A 52 15.30 0.13 25.42
C LYS A 52 16.76 0.45 25.11
N GLY A 53 17.22 1.63 25.53
CA GLY A 53 18.58 2.10 25.28
C GLY A 53 18.75 2.88 23.97
N TYR A 54 17.68 3.03 23.18
CA TYR A 54 17.68 3.90 22.00
C TYR A 54 16.98 5.23 22.29
N HIS A 55 17.27 6.21 21.44
CA HIS A 55 16.54 7.46 21.30
C HIS A 55 15.65 7.43 20.07
N PHE A 56 14.58 8.21 20.12
CA PHE A 56 13.58 8.35 19.08
C PHE A 56 13.44 9.81 18.69
N ARG A 57 13.37 10.06 17.37
CA ARG A 57 13.05 11.36 16.79
C ARG A 57 12.05 11.19 15.66
N VAL A 58 11.16 12.17 15.47
CA VAL A 58 10.42 12.31 14.22
C VAL A 58 11.14 13.36 13.38
N GLN A 59 11.80 12.95 12.30
CA GLN A 59 12.50 13.86 11.41
C GLN A 59 11.61 14.23 10.21
N VAL A 60 11.55 15.52 9.92
CA VAL A 60 10.85 16.07 8.76
C VAL A 60 11.88 16.48 7.71
N ASN A 61 11.70 16.03 6.48
CA ASN A 61 12.35 16.63 5.33
C ASN A 61 11.50 17.82 4.89
N THR A 62 11.95 19.04 5.21
CA THR A 62 11.18 20.25 4.91
C THR A 62 11.14 20.59 3.43
N LEU A 63 12.13 20.14 2.65
CA LEU A 63 12.25 20.48 1.23
C LEU A 63 11.36 19.60 0.35
N ASP A 64 11.15 18.34 0.74
CA ASP A 64 10.22 17.43 0.06
C ASP A 64 8.80 17.43 0.67
N CYS A 65 8.58 18.18 1.76
CA CYS A 65 7.27 18.29 2.37
C CYS A 65 6.33 19.18 1.55
N MET A 66 5.27 18.58 1.00
CA MET A 66 4.23 19.30 0.26
C MET A 66 3.25 20.13 1.13
N GLY A 67 3.54 20.31 2.42
CA GLY A 67 2.75 21.16 3.32
C GLY A 67 1.29 20.73 3.54
N CYS A 68 0.90 19.50 3.16
CA CYS A 68 -0.50 19.10 3.12
C CYS A 68 -1.21 19.09 4.48
N GLY A 69 -0.49 18.87 5.58
CA GLY A 69 -1.06 18.87 6.94
C GLY A 69 -1.58 17.52 7.46
N ASN A 70 -1.70 16.48 6.62
CA ASN A 70 -2.26 15.17 7.05
C ASN A 70 -1.58 14.59 8.29
N CYS A 71 -0.25 14.70 8.40
CA CYS A 71 0.50 14.16 9.54
C CYS A 71 0.18 14.88 10.86
N ALA A 72 -0.04 16.20 10.81
CA ALA A 72 -0.43 17.00 11.97
C ALA A 72 -1.89 16.74 12.34
N ASP A 73 -2.76 16.63 11.33
CA ASP A 73 -4.19 16.37 11.48
C ASP A 73 -4.47 15.08 12.26
N ILE A 74 -3.81 13.98 11.88
CA ILE A 74 -4.08 12.67 12.47
C ILE A 74 -3.35 12.43 13.79
N CYS A 75 -2.54 13.39 14.28
CA CYS A 75 -1.67 13.16 15.42
C CYS A 75 -2.50 12.76 16.65
N PRO A 76 -2.38 11.52 17.16
CA PRO A 76 -3.28 11.01 18.20
C PRO A 76 -2.89 11.44 19.62
N ALA A 77 -1.85 12.27 19.75
CA ALA A 77 -1.41 12.75 21.06
C ALA A 77 -2.44 13.72 21.66
N LYS A 78 -2.59 13.70 22.99
CA LYS A 78 -3.55 14.57 23.70
C LYS A 78 -3.31 16.05 23.43
N LYS A 79 -2.04 16.43 23.33
CA LYS A 79 -1.59 17.72 22.80
C LYS A 79 -0.95 17.45 21.44
N PRO A 80 -1.16 18.30 20.41
CA PRO A 80 -0.56 18.08 19.11
C PRO A 80 0.97 17.94 19.19
N ALA A 81 1.50 16.82 18.70
CA ALA A 81 2.95 16.61 18.60
C ALA A 81 3.53 17.05 17.26
N LEU A 82 2.68 17.57 16.37
CA LEU A 82 3.05 18.12 15.08
C LEU A 82 2.25 19.39 14.87
N LEU A 83 2.94 20.51 14.63
CA LEU A 83 2.32 21.82 14.40
C LEU A 83 2.76 22.35 13.03
N MET A 84 1.82 22.82 12.22
CA MET A 84 2.18 23.39 10.93
C MET A 84 2.82 24.77 11.11
N LYS A 85 4.02 24.96 10.56
CA LYS A 85 4.79 26.20 10.59
C LYS A 85 5.16 26.68 9.18
N PRO A 86 5.39 27.98 8.98
CA PRO A 86 6.02 28.50 7.76
C PRO A 86 7.36 27.80 7.49
N ILE A 87 7.65 27.50 6.22
CA ILE A 87 8.81 26.66 5.84
C ILE A 87 10.15 27.31 6.20
N ASP A 88 10.26 28.63 6.02
CA ASP A 88 11.42 29.46 6.35
C ASP A 88 11.79 29.43 7.83
N THR A 89 10.81 29.23 8.72
CA THR A 89 11.06 29.05 10.16
C THR A 89 11.65 27.69 10.52
N GLN A 90 11.60 26.71 9.61
CA GLN A 90 11.96 25.32 9.90
C GLN A 90 13.21 24.88 9.13
N THR A 91 13.35 25.30 7.88
CA THR A 91 14.43 24.88 6.97
C THR A 91 15.85 25.09 7.52
N PRO A 92 16.22 26.23 8.14
CA PRO A 92 17.58 26.42 8.67
C PRO A 92 18.03 25.33 9.65
N VAL A 93 17.09 24.78 10.41
CA VAL A 93 17.33 23.75 11.42
C VAL A 93 17.13 22.35 10.86
N GLN A 94 16.03 22.14 10.13
CA GLN A 94 15.60 20.81 9.73
C GLN A 94 16.35 20.26 8.52
N VAL A 95 16.96 21.09 7.67
CA VAL A 95 17.78 20.59 6.56
C VAL A 95 19.04 19.88 7.08
N PRO A 96 19.90 20.50 7.93
CA PRO A 96 21.04 19.79 8.53
C PRO A 96 20.62 18.55 9.34
N ASN A 97 19.52 18.65 10.08
CA ASN A 97 18.99 17.51 10.84
C ASN A 97 18.54 16.37 9.92
N HIS A 98 17.90 16.66 8.79
CA HIS A 98 17.50 15.66 7.82
C HIS A 98 18.71 15.00 7.15
N GLU A 99 19.70 15.79 6.72
CA GLU A 99 20.96 15.30 6.14
C GLU A 99 21.73 14.39 7.09
N TYR A 100 21.67 14.67 8.40
CA TYR A 100 22.21 13.77 9.41
C TYR A 100 21.39 12.48 9.53
N ALA A 101 20.07 12.60 9.65
CA ALA A 101 19.17 11.47 9.84
C ALA A 101 19.24 10.42 8.72
N VAL A 102 19.39 10.84 7.45
CA VAL A 102 19.45 9.91 6.31
C VAL A 102 20.76 9.12 6.23
N LYS A 103 21.80 9.55 6.96
CA LYS A 103 23.08 8.82 7.05
C LYS A 103 23.08 7.75 8.15
N LEU A 104 22.09 7.79 9.06
CA LEU A 104 22.01 6.83 10.15
C LEU A 104 21.64 5.43 9.65
N PRO A 105 22.16 4.37 10.29
CA PRO A 105 21.75 3.01 10.00
C PRO A 105 20.23 2.83 10.14
N ILE A 106 19.62 2.19 9.14
CA ILE A 106 18.22 1.79 9.19
C ILE A 106 18.10 0.56 10.10
N ARG A 107 17.30 0.70 11.16
CA ARG A 107 17.04 -0.31 12.21
C ARG A 107 15.64 -0.87 12.06
N ASP A 108 15.45 -1.67 11.03
CA ASP A 108 14.18 -2.25 10.62
C ASP A 108 13.87 -3.59 11.31
N ASP A 109 14.83 -4.20 11.99
CA ASP A 109 14.70 -5.47 12.69
C ASP A 109 14.22 -5.35 14.15
N LEU A 110 14.22 -4.15 14.73
CA LEU A 110 13.90 -3.94 16.16
C LEU A 110 12.43 -4.14 16.51
N VAL A 111 11.50 -3.82 15.59
CA VAL A 111 10.05 -3.90 15.83
C VAL A 111 9.40 -4.62 14.67
N LYS A 112 8.43 -5.50 14.98
CA LYS A 112 7.74 -6.32 13.97
C LYS A 112 7.26 -5.48 12.78
N ARG A 113 7.76 -5.81 11.58
CA ARG A 113 7.42 -5.19 10.28
C ARG A 113 5.91 -5.07 10.06
N THR A 114 5.17 -6.09 10.49
CA THR A 114 3.72 -6.21 10.32
C THR A 114 2.90 -5.40 11.33
N SER A 115 3.50 -4.45 12.05
CA SER A 115 2.78 -3.54 12.95
C SER A 115 2.80 -2.12 12.39
N VAL A 116 1.80 -1.30 12.74
CA VAL A 116 1.77 0.12 12.30
C VAL A 116 3.02 0.88 12.73
N LYS A 117 3.53 0.64 13.93
CA LYS A 117 4.76 1.28 14.41
C LYS A 117 5.98 0.75 13.68
N GLY A 118 6.13 -0.58 13.64
CA GLY A 118 7.28 -1.25 13.05
C GLY A 118 7.43 -1.02 11.56
N SER A 119 6.35 -1.05 10.78
CA SER A 119 6.39 -0.82 9.33
C SER A 119 6.99 0.54 8.96
N GLN A 120 6.93 1.52 9.86
CA GLN A 120 7.48 2.85 9.62
C GLN A 120 8.94 3.02 10.02
N PHE A 121 9.55 2.02 10.68
CA PHE A 121 11.00 1.94 10.83
C PHE A 121 11.68 1.33 9.60
N TYR A 122 10.92 0.63 8.75
CA TYR A 122 11.40 0.17 7.45
C TYR A 122 11.50 1.34 6.48
N GLN A 123 12.56 1.32 5.66
CA GLN A 123 12.76 2.30 4.60
C GLN A 123 11.55 2.32 3.66
N PRO A 124 10.90 3.47 3.42
CA PRO A 124 9.98 3.59 2.32
C PRO A 124 10.75 3.52 1.01
N LEU A 125 10.35 2.62 0.10
CA LEU A 125 10.94 2.50 -1.24
C LEU A 125 10.07 3.19 -2.31
N LEU A 126 9.21 4.10 -1.86
CA LEU A 126 8.50 5.10 -2.64
C LEU A 126 8.56 6.41 -1.86
N GLU A 127 9.25 7.41 -2.40
CA GLU A 127 9.49 8.69 -1.75
C GLU A 127 9.42 9.85 -2.75
N PHE A 128 8.97 11.02 -2.28
CA PHE A 128 9.08 12.29 -2.99
C PHE A 128 8.49 12.30 -4.42
N SER A 129 7.37 11.58 -4.62
CA SER A 129 6.68 11.54 -5.91
C SER A 129 6.05 12.87 -6.30
N GLY A 130 5.76 13.03 -7.60
CA GLY A 130 5.04 14.19 -8.13
C GLY A 130 3.54 14.24 -7.81
N ALA A 131 3.05 13.42 -6.87
CA ALA A 131 1.64 13.39 -6.50
C ALA A 131 1.20 14.69 -5.81
N CYS A 132 -0.10 14.98 -5.86
CA CYS A 132 -0.70 16.16 -5.23
C CYS A 132 -0.45 16.21 -3.72
N ALA A 133 -0.37 17.41 -3.15
CA ALA A 133 -0.31 17.59 -1.70
C ALA A 133 -1.53 16.95 -1.02
N GLY A 134 -1.28 15.93 -0.18
CA GLY A 134 -2.34 15.19 0.50
C GLY A 134 -3.00 14.09 -0.32
N CYS A 135 -2.39 13.65 -1.43
CA CYS A 135 -2.87 12.56 -2.28
C CYS A 135 -3.28 11.32 -1.45
N GLY A 136 -4.46 10.77 -1.75
CA GLY A 136 -4.97 9.56 -1.10
C GLY A 136 -4.35 8.26 -1.60
N GLU A 137 -3.60 8.24 -2.70
CA GLU A 137 -3.05 7.02 -3.31
C GLU A 137 -1.70 6.62 -2.68
N THR A 138 -0.74 7.54 -2.67
CA THR A 138 0.67 7.26 -2.35
C THR A 138 0.93 6.76 -0.93
N PRO A 139 0.17 7.09 0.13
CA PRO A 139 0.37 6.48 1.44
C PRO A 139 0.22 4.95 1.40
N TYR A 140 -0.71 4.42 0.60
CA TYR A 140 -0.90 2.98 0.44
C TYR A 140 0.29 2.35 -0.30
N ALA A 141 0.66 2.90 -1.45
CA ALA A 141 1.79 2.40 -2.25
C ALA A 141 3.09 2.41 -1.43
N LYS A 142 3.36 3.49 -0.70
CA LYS A 142 4.50 3.61 0.22
C LYS A 142 4.49 2.50 1.26
N LEU A 143 3.35 2.26 1.92
CA LEU A 143 3.23 1.20 2.91
C LEU A 143 3.50 -0.19 2.31
N ILE A 144 2.97 -0.48 1.12
CA ILE A 144 3.23 -1.73 0.41
C ILE A 144 4.74 -1.91 0.18
N THR A 145 5.45 -0.86 -0.25
CA THR A 145 6.92 -0.94 -0.41
C THR A 145 7.64 -1.19 0.91
N GLN A 146 7.16 -0.64 2.03
CA GLN A 146 7.74 -0.88 3.35
C GLN A 146 7.53 -2.32 3.83
N LEU A 147 6.51 -3.03 3.30
CA LEU A 147 6.21 -4.41 3.66
C LEU A 147 6.87 -5.45 2.74
N PHE A 148 7.02 -5.14 1.45
CA PHE A 148 7.41 -6.14 0.44
C PHE A 148 8.43 -5.65 -0.60
N GLY A 149 8.89 -4.39 -0.48
CA GLY A 149 9.56 -3.66 -1.56
C GLY A 149 10.85 -4.26 -2.09
N GLU A 150 11.64 -4.93 -1.25
CA GLU A 150 12.90 -5.57 -1.64
C GLU A 150 12.76 -6.76 -2.58
N ARG A 151 11.53 -7.25 -2.79
CA ARG A 151 11.22 -8.40 -3.66
C ARG A 151 9.99 -8.16 -4.54
N MET A 152 9.52 -6.92 -4.64
CA MET A 152 8.29 -6.62 -5.38
C MET A 152 8.54 -6.32 -6.85
N ILE A 153 7.60 -6.76 -7.69
CA ILE A 153 7.51 -6.41 -9.11
C ILE A 153 6.15 -5.75 -9.33
N ILE A 154 6.12 -4.59 -9.97
CA ILE A 154 4.93 -3.76 -10.19
C ILE A 154 4.66 -3.63 -11.68
N GLY A 155 3.52 -4.16 -12.15
CA GLY A 155 2.90 -3.69 -13.37
C GLY A 155 1.86 -2.62 -13.05
N ASN A 156 2.13 -1.39 -13.50
CA ASN A 156 1.33 -0.23 -13.18
C ASN A 156 0.49 0.17 -14.39
N ALA A 157 -0.82 0.27 -14.21
CA ALA A 157 -1.73 0.82 -15.22
C ALA A 157 -1.43 2.30 -15.46
N THR A 158 -1.64 2.76 -16.69
CA THR A 158 -1.58 4.20 -16.97
C THR A 158 -2.65 4.96 -16.19
N GLY A 159 -2.27 6.03 -15.49
CA GLY A 159 -3.18 6.79 -14.63
C GLY A 159 -2.40 7.68 -13.67
N CYS A 160 -3.04 8.18 -12.60
CA CYS A 160 -2.31 8.99 -11.61
C CYS A 160 -1.09 8.23 -11.07
N SER A 161 -1.24 6.93 -10.78
CA SER A 161 -0.17 6.08 -10.28
C SER A 161 1.04 5.95 -11.20
N SER A 162 0.85 5.92 -12.52
CA SER A 162 1.99 5.96 -13.44
C SER A 162 2.58 7.36 -13.58
N ILE A 163 1.77 8.41 -13.50
CA ILE A 163 2.25 9.79 -13.60
C ILE A 163 3.09 10.16 -12.38
N TRP A 164 2.59 9.97 -11.16
CA TRP A 164 3.42 10.23 -9.99
C TRP A 164 4.51 9.17 -9.79
N GLY A 165 4.34 7.96 -10.32
CA GLY A 165 5.26 6.82 -10.15
C GLY A 165 6.40 6.72 -11.17
N GLY A 166 6.31 7.40 -12.32
CA GLY A 166 7.26 7.22 -13.42
C GLY A 166 7.32 8.36 -14.46
N SER A 167 7.09 9.61 -14.06
CA SER A 167 7.28 10.76 -14.97
C SER A 167 8.75 11.17 -15.07
N ALA A 168 9.38 10.89 -16.21
CA ALA A 168 10.76 11.29 -16.46
C ALA A 168 10.98 12.80 -16.26
N PRO A 169 12.11 13.22 -15.67
CA PRO A 169 13.29 12.40 -15.32
C PRO A 169 13.27 11.84 -13.89
N ALA A 170 12.25 12.11 -13.07
CA ALA A 170 12.26 11.77 -11.64
C ALA A 170 11.54 10.45 -11.38
N VAL A 171 12.25 9.49 -10.78
CA VAL A 171 11.69 8.20 -10.38
C VAL A 171 11.59 8.16 -8.84
N PRO A 172 10.38 8.08 -8.26
CA PRO A 172 10.20 8.10 -6.80
C PRO A 172 10.43 6.74 -6.14
N TYR A 173 10.48 5.66 -6.91
CA TYR A 173 10.84 4.34 -6.41
C TYR A 173 12.35 4.26 -6.23
N CYS A 174 12.80 3.77 -5.07
CA CYS A 174 14.22 3.68 -4.74
C CYS A 174 14.60 2.28 -4.22
N VAL A 175 15.89 2.08 -3.97
CA VAL A 175 16.42 0.84 -3.40
C VAL A 175 16.73 1.00 -1.91
N ASN A 176 16.71 -0.13 -1.21
CA ASN A 176 17.18 -0.20 0.17
C ASN A 176 18.73 -0.15 0.24
N LYS A 177 19.27 -0.17 1.46
CA LYS A 177 20.73 -0.19 1.72
C LYS A 177 21.50 -1.32 1.03
N ASP A 178 20.82 -2.43 0.71
CA ASP A 178 21.40 -3.61 0.06
C ASP A 178 21.23 -3.58 -1.47
N GLY A 179 20.68 -2.49 -2.02
CA GLY A 179 20.44 -2.32 -3.46
C GLY A 179 19.19 -3.02 -3.98
N PHE A 180 18.29 -3.49 -3.10
CA PHE A 180 17.02 -4.12 -3.48
C PHE A 180 15.86 -3.13 -3.41
N GLY A 181 15.01 -3.13 -4.42
CA GLY A 181 13.80 -2.31 -4.44
C GLY A 181 12.80 -2.75 -5.49
N PRO A 182 11.70 -2.01 -5.63
CA PRO A 182 10.63 -2.36 -6.55
C PRO A 182 11.09 -2.34 -8.01
N THR A 183 10.90 -3.44 -8.73
CA THR A 183 10.96 -3.42 -10.20
C THR A 183 9.65 -2.86 -10.72
N TRP A 184 9.67 -1.66 -11.29
CA TRP A 184 8.46 -0.96 -11.72
C TRP A 184 8.38 -0.86 -13.25
N GLY A 185 7.21 -1.13 -13.82
CA GLY A 185 6.93 -0.93 -15.23
C GLY A 185 5.50 -0.47 -15.47
N ASN A 186 5.31 0.41 -16.46
CA ASN A 186 4.02 0.79 -17.01
C ASN A 186 3.99 0.36 -18.47
N SER A 187 3.11 -0.60 -18.80
CA SER A 187 2.85 -1.00 -20.19
C SER A 187 1.85 -0.02 -20.80
N LEU A 188 0.55 -0.29 -20.69
CA LEU A 188 -0.51 0.57 -21.18
C LEU A 188 -1.57 0.83 -20.08
N PHE A 189 -2.69 1.43 -20.48
CA PHE A 189 -3.81 1.67 -19.58
C PHE A 189 -4.64 0.39 -19.38
N GLU A 190 -4.82 -0.35 -20.46
CA GLU A 190 -5.73 -1.49 -20.63
C GLU A 190 -5.16 -2.83 -20.17
N ASP A 191 -3.84 -3.01 -20.10
CA ASP A 191 -3.19 -4.32 -19.94
C ASP A 191 -2.37 -4.56 -18.64
N PRO A 192 -2.57 -3.82 -17.52
CA PRO A 192 -1.65 -3.90 -16.38
C PRO A 192 -1.62 -5.27 -15.71
N ALA A 193 -2.75 -5.99 -15.73
CA ALA A 193 -2.86 -7.30 -15.11
C ALA A 193 -2.16 -8.36 -15.95
N GLU A 194 -2.42 -8.35 -17.26
CA GLU A 194 -1.84 -9.26 -18.25
C GLU A 194 -0.32 -9.05 -18.37
N PHE A 195 0.12 -7.79 -18.33
CA PHE A 195 1.53 -7.43 -18.31
C PHE A 195 2.25 -8.02 -17.09
N THR A 196 1.67 -7.84 -15.89
CA THR A 196 2.23 -8.42 -14.65
C THR A 196 2.19 -9.93 -14.67
N TYR A 197 1.10 -10.51 -15.20
CA TYR A 197 0.94 -11.95 -15.33
C TYR A 197 2.00 -12.56 -16.25
N GLY A 198 2.34 -11.89 -17.36
CA GLY A 198 3.43 -12.30 -18.24
C GLY A 198 4.79 -12.33 -17.52
N MET A 199 5.10 -11.34 -16.68
CA MET A 199 6.31 -11.36 -15.86
C MET A 199 6.31 -12.51 -14.85
N PHE A 200 5.17 -12.73 -14.18
CA PHE A 200 5.00 -13.84 -13.25
C PHE A 200 5.25 -15.19 -13.92
N LEU A 201 4.64 -15.44 -15.09
CA LEU A 201 4.84 -16.68 -15.85
C LEU A 201 6.29 -16.88 -16.27
N GLY A 202 6.98 -15.81 -16.68
CA GLY A 202 8.40 -15.85 -17.00
C GLY A 202 9.24 -16.33 -15.82
N GLU A 203 9.08 -15.70 -14.65
CA GLU A 203 9.84 -16.10 -13.46
C GLU A 203 9.41 -17.48 -12.94
N MET A 204 8.13 -17.83 -13.00
CA MET A 204 7.64 -19.16 -12.64
C MET A 204 8.37 -20.25 -13.44
N GLN A 205 8.52 -20.05 -14.76
CA GLN A 205 9.25 -20.97 -15.63
C GLN A 205 10.73 -21.04 -15.27
N GLU A 206 11.38 -19.90 -15.01
CA GLU A 206 12.80 -19.87 -14.62
C GLU A 206 13.05 -20.51 -13.26
N ARG A 207 12.17 -20.28 -12.27
CA ARG A 207 12.26 -20.90 -10.94
C ARG A 207 11.98 -22.40 -10.98
N SER A 208 11.07 -22.84 -11.85
CA SER A 208 10.82 -24.28 -12.07
C SER A 208 12.04 -24.96 -12.70
N LYS A 209 12.69 -24.31 -13.68
CA LYS A 209 13.96 -24.79 -14.24
C LYS A 209 15.05 -24.86 -13.17
N LEU A 210 15.20 -23.81 -12.37
CA LEU A 210 16.15 -23.77 -11.25
C LEU A 210 15.91 -24.92 -10.26
N ALA A 211 14.65 -25.20 -9.91
CA ALA A 211 14.29 -26.30 -9.02
C ALA A 211 14.74 -27.66 -9.61
N GLY A 212 14.50 -27.89 -10.91
CA GLY A 212 14.98 -29.09 -11.60
C GLY A 212 16.51 -29.22 -11.58
N MET A 213 17.22 -28.12 -11.79
CA MET A 213 18.69 -28.08 -11.73
C MET A 213 19.21 -28.39 -10.32
N MET A 214 18.55 -27.90 -9.27
CA MET A 214 18.90 -28.22 -7.88
C MET A 214 18.68 -29.71 -7.57
N GLN A 215 17.59 -30.31 -8.05
CA GLN A 215 17.33 -31.75 -7.90
C GLN A 215 18.40 -32.61 -8.60
N GLU A 216 18.82 -32.21 -9.81
CA GLU A 216 19.90 -32.85 -10.56
C GLU A 216 21.24 -32.73 -9.80
N ALA A 217 21.56 -31.53 -9.29
CA ALA A 217 22.79 -31.28 -8.54
C ALA A 217 22.83 -32.11 -7.25
N MET A 218 21.71 -32.22 -6.52
CA MET A 218 21.61 -33.05 -5.31
C MET A 218 21.84 -34.55 -5.57
N SER A 219 21.56 -35.01 -6.79
CA SER A 219 21.78 -36.40 -7.23
C SER A 219 23.23 -36.68 -7.66
N SER A 220 24.07 -35.64 -7.73
CA SER A 220 25.48 -35.71 -8.14
C SER A 220 26.45 -35.70 -6.94
N ASP A 221 27.75 -35.83 -7.21
CA ASP A 221 28.81 -35.69 -6.21
C ASP A 221 29.08 -34.20 -5.92
N VAL A 222 28.25 -33.61 -5.07
CA VAL A 222 28.40 -32.24 -4.56
C VAL A 222 28.42 -32.24 -3.03
N PRO A 223 29.05 -31.24 -2.38
CA PRO A 223 29.15 -31.19 -0.92
C PRO A 223 27.80 -31.26 -0.20
N GLN A 224 27.72 -31.98 0.91
CA GLN A 224 26.47 -32.21 1.65
C GLN A 224 25.80 -30.90 2.09
N ASN A 225 26.57 -29.91 2.54
CA ASN A 225 26.04 -28.60 2.92
C ASN A 225 25.38 -27.84 1.76
N VAL A 226 25.81 -28.07 0.51
CA VAL A 226 25.14 -27.53 -0.69
C VAL A 226 23.82 -28.26 -0.91
N LYS A 227 23.81 -29.60 -0.76
CA LYS A 227 22.58 -30.41 -0.87
C LYS A 227 21.54 -30.00 0.17
N ASP A 228 21.96 -29.78 1.41
CA ASP A 228 21.07 -29.35 2.51
C ASP A 228 20.43 -27.99 2.21
N ALA A 229 21.23 -27.03 1.71
CA ALA A 229 20.73 -25.72 1.31
C ALA A 229 19.77 -25.80 0.10
N MET A 230 20.05 -26.66 -0.88
CA MET A 230 19.15 -26.90 -2.01
C MET A 230 17.83 -27.55 -1.57
N SER A 231 17.87 -28.56 -0.69
CA SER A 231 16.66 -29.18 -0.14
C SER A 231 15.80 -28.16 0.60
N GLY A 232 16.43 -27.37 1.48
CA GLY A 232 15.73 -26.33 2.21
C GLY A 232 15.12 -25.28 1.28
N TRP A 233 15.81 -24.90 0.20
CA TRP A 233 15.26 -23.99 -0.79
C TRP A 233 14.06 -24.60 -1.54
N LEU A 234 14.15 -25.85 -1.97
CA LEU A 234 13.07 -26.57 -2.68
C LEU A 234 11.79 -26.68 -1.83
N GLU A 235 11.95 -27.02 -0.54
CA GLU A 235 10.84 -27.12 0.43
C GLU A 235 10.19 -25.76 0.71
N ASN A 236 10.93 -24.66 0.53
CA ASN A 236 10.49 -23.31 0.89
C ASN A 236 10.42 -22.37 -0.32
N MET A 237 10.40 -22.88 -1.55
CA MET A 237 10.50 -22.02 -2.75
C MET A 237 9.33 -21.03 -2.87
N LYS A 238 8.16 -21.36 -2.30
CA LYS A 238 6.97 -20.51 -2.24
C LYS A 238 6.87 -19.65 -0.96
N ASP A 239 7.80 -19.80 -0.02
CA ASP A 239 7.86 -19.03 1.21
C ASP A 239 8.91 -17.91 1.09
N PRO A 240 8.56 -16.63 1.29
CA PRO A 240 9.49 -15.52 1.07
C PRO A 240 10.69 -15.54 2.03
N ASP A 241 10.48 -15.89 3.30
CA ASP A 241 11.55 -15.89 4.31
C ASP A 241 12.46 -17.11 4.15
N GLY A 242 11.88 -18.29 3.94
CA GLY A 242 12.57 -19.55 3.72
C GLY A 242 13.35 -19.55 2.40
N SER A 243 12.73 -19.14 1.28
CA SER A 243 13.44 -19.04 0.00
C SER A 243 14.62 -18.06 0.05
N ARG A 244 14.50 -16.94 0.79
CA ARG A 244 15.61 -16.03 1.06
C ARG A 244 16.68 -16.69 1.92
N LYS A 245 16.33 -17.28 3.06
CA LYS A 245 17.26 -17.92 3.99
C LYS A 245 18.15 -18.94 3.28
N TYR A 246 17.55 -19.90 2.58
CA TYR A 246 18.30 -20.94 1.87
C TYR A 246 18.97 -20.40 0.60
N GLY A 247 18.36 -19.42 -0.05
CA GLY A 247 18.97 -18.69 -1.17
C GLY A 247 20.28 -17.99 -0.79
N ASP A 248 20.31 -17.30 0.35
CA ASP A 248 21.52 -16.60 0.81
C ASP A 248 22.60 -17.59 1.27
N GLN A 249 22.21 -18.74 1.83
CA GLN A 249 23.15 -19.85 2.06
C GLN A 249 23.77 -20.35 0.75
N LEU A 250 22.95 -20.56 -0.29
CA LEU A 250 23.43 -20.97 -1.61
C LEU A 250 24.38 -19.92 -2.22
N LYS A 251 24.06 -18.62 -2.12
CA LYS A 251 24.96 -17.54 -2.57
C LYS A 251 26.32 -17.57 -1.88
N ALA A 252 26.37 -17.97 -0.61
CA ALA A 252 27.62 -18.11 0.13
C ALA A 252 28.41 -19.37 -0.27
N LEU A 253 27.72 -20.48 -0.56
CA LEU A 253 28.34 -21.79 -0.80
C LEU A 253 28.76 -22.03 -2.26
N LEU A 254 27.95 -21.60 -3.23
CA LEU A 254 28.19 -21.89 -4.65
C LEU A 254 29.50 -21.31 -5.21
N PRO A 255 29.98 -20.11 -4.80
CA PRO A 255 31.25 -19.56 -5.30
C PRO A 255 32.49 -20.41 -5.00
N ALA A 256 32.44 -21.33 -4.05
CA ALA A 256 33.54 -22.27 -3.77
C ALA A 256 33.59 -23.46 -4.75
N ASN A 257 32.52 -23.68 -5.51
CA ASN A 257 32.32 -24.86 -6.35
C ASN A 257 32.40 -24.53 -7.86
N LYS A 258 33.20 -23.53 -8.24
CA LYS A 258 33.25 -22.96 -9.60
C LYS A 258 33.67 -23.92 -10.72
N ASN A 259 34.19 -25.10 -10.40
CA ASN A 259 34.57 -26.08 -11.41
C ASN A 259 33.40 -27.00 -11.80
N ASN A 260 32.29 -26.97 -11.06
CA ASN A 260 31.08 -27.70 -11.40
C ASN A 260 30.17 -26.82 -12.27
N ALA A 261 29.99 -27.22 -13.54
CA ALA A 261 29.21 -26.45 -14.51
C ALA A 261 27.76 -26.24 -14.08
N LEU A 262 27.11 -27.25 -13.50
CA LEU A 262 25.73 -27.16 -13.03
C LEU A 262 25.60 -26.19 -11.84
N LEU A 263 26.51 -26.26 -10.86
CA LEU A 263 26.52 -25.34 -9.72
C LEU A 263 26.81 -23.88 -10.14
N ASN A 264 27.63 -23.67 -11.18
CA ASN A 264 27.82 -22.34 -11.76
C ASN A 264 26.54 -21.79 -12.38
N GLN A 265 25.83 -22.59 -13.18
CA GLN A 265 24.58 -22.15 -13.78
C GLN A 265 23.52 -21.82 -12.71
N ILE A 266 23.43 -22.63 -11.65
CA ILE A 266 22.57 -22.34 -10.48
C ILE A 266 22.97 -21.00 -9.83
N ASN A 267 24.27 -20.72 -9.70
CA ASN A 267 24.78 -19.47 -9.12
C ASN A 267 24.46 -18.24 -10.00
N GLU A 268 24.53 -18.36 -11.32
CA GLU A 268 24.14 -17.31 -12.27
C GLU A 268 22.65 -16.95 -12.15
N MET A 269 21.83 -17.90 -11.71
CA MET A 269 20.39 -17.74 -11.43
C MET A 269 20.08 -17.21 -10.01
N SER A 270 21.08 -16.77 -9.24
CA SER A 270 20.91 -16.37 -7.83
C SER A 270 19.90 -15.26 -7.54
N LYS A 271 19.53 -14.46 -8.55
CA LYS A 271 18.45 -13.44 -8.45
C LYS A 271 17.07 -14.06 -8.24
N LEU A 272 16.89 -15.32 -8.63
CA LEU A 272 15.65 -16.10 -8.59
C LEU A 272 15.48 -16.89 -7.27
N PHE A 273 16.48 -16.85 -6.38
CA PHE A 273 16.42 -17.63 -5.14
C PHE A 273 15.28 -17.14 -4.24
N THR A 274 15.20 -15.84 -3.97
CA THR A 274 14.12 -15.27 -3.16
C THR A 274 12.83 -15.17 -3.99
N LYS A 275 11.71 -15.71 -3.47
CA LYS A 275 10.36 -15.52 -4.03
C LYS A 275 10.08 -14.02 -4.24
N LYS A 276 9.53 -13.64 -5.40
CA LYS A 276 9.05 -12.27 -5.65
C LYS A 276 7.58 -12.11 -5.27
N SER A 277 7.18 -10.86 -5.10
CA SER A 277 5.81 -10.43 -4.85
C SER A 277 5.31 -9.67 -6.07
N TYR A 278 4.32 -10.20 -6.79
CA TYR A 278 3.79 -9.58 -8.00
C TYR A 278 2.61 -8.68 -7.66
N TRP A 279 2.68 -7.42 -8.09
CA TRP A 279 1.68 -6.40 -7.83
C TRP A 279 1.18 -5.73 -9.11
N VAL A 280 -0.13 -5.66 -9.27
CA VAL A 280 -0.80 -4.84 -10.27
C VAL A 280 -1.28 -3.58 -9.58
N PHE A 281 -0.79 -2.41 -10.00
CA PHE A 281 -1.25 -1.12 -9.48
C PHE A 281 -2.17 -0.45 -10.49
N ALA A 282 -3.42 -0.19 -10.10
CA ALA A 282 -4.42 0.40 -11.00
C ALA A 282 -5.27 1.46 -10.29
N GLY A 283 -5.62 2.54 -11.00
CA GLY A 283 -6.71 3.42 -10.58
C GLY A 283 -8.08 2.82 -10.93
N ASP A 284 -9.16 3.38 -10.40
CA ASP A 284 -10.51 2.86 -10.66
C ASP A 284 -10.91 2.88 -12.14
N GLY A 285 -10.46 3.88 -12.91
CA GLY A 285 -10.71 3.91 -14.35
C GLY A 285 -10.02 2.82 -15.16
N SER A 286 -8.92 2.25 -14.66
CA SER A 286 -8.37 1.01 -15.24
C SER A 286 -9.19 -0.17 -14.76
N ALA A 287 -9.30 -0.31 -13.43
CA ALA A 287 -9.77 -1.52 -12.81
C ALA A 287 -11.25 -1.83 -13.04
N TYR A 288 -12.11 -0.81 -13.02
CA TYR A 288 -13.55 -0.99 -13.17
C TYR A 288 -13.98 -0.95 -14.63
N ASP A 289 -13.21 -0.28 -15.49
CA ASP A 289 -13.56 0.04 -16.87
C ASP A 289 -12.71 -0.68 -17.91
N ILE A 290 -11.60 -0.08 -18.36
CA ILE A 290 -10.89 -0.52 -19.59
C ILE A 290 -10.13 -1.84 -19.41
N SER A 291 -9.53 -2.07 -18.24
CA SER A 291 -8.73 -3.27 -17.94
C SER A 291 -9.51 -4.33 -17.16
N PHE A 292 -10.81 -4.10 -16.90
CA PHE A 292 -11.57 -5.00 -16.05
C PHE A 292 -11.57 -6.44 -16.57
N GLY A 293 -11.67 -6.64 -17.89
CA GLY A 293 -11.62 -7.97 -18.49
C GLY A 293 -10.29 -8.69 -18.25
N GLY A 294 -9.18 -7.95 -18.34
CA GLY A 294 -7.84 -8.45 -18.03
C GLY A 294 -7.67 -8.81 -16.55
N ILE A 295 -8.09 -7.91 -15.65
CA ILE A 295 -8.05 -8.16 -14.20
C ILE A 295 -8.93 -9.35 -13.81
N ASP A 296 -10.15 -9.43 -14.34
CA ASP A 296 -11.05 -10.57 -14.12
C ASP A 296 -10.38 -11.88 -14.56
N HIS A 297 -9.81 -11.93 -15.77
CA HIS A 297 -9.15 -13.12 -16.29
C HIS A 297 -7.91 -13.52 -15.47
N VAL A 298 -7.05 -12.56 -15.11
CA VAL A 298 -5.83 -12.82 -14.33
C VAL A 298 -6.16 -13.25 -12.90
N LEU A 299 -7.15 -12.65 -12.26
CA LEU A 299 -7.58 -13.13 -10.94
C LEU A 299 -8.29 -14.49 -11.04
N ALA A 300 -8.99 -14.77 -12.14
CA ALA A 300 -9.61 -16.07 -12.37
C ALA A 300 -8.61 -17.19 -12.62
N SER A 301 -7.37 -16.90 -13.03
CA SER A 301 -6.35 -17.95 -13.29
C SER A 301 -5.96 -18.73 -12.03
N GLY A 302 -6.13 -18.13 -10.84
CA GLY A 302 -5.74 -18.76 -9.58
C GLY A 302 -4.28 -18.52 -9.18
N GLU A 303 -3.56 -17.67 -9.92
CA GLU A 303 -2.13 -17.45 -9.71
C GLU A 303 -1.83 -16.39 -8.64
N ASP A 304 -0.66 -16.50 -8.00
CA ASP A 304 -0.20 -15.66 -6.89
C ASP A 304 0.18 -14.23 -7.36
N ILE A 305 -0.85 -13.42 -7.59
CA ILE A 305 -0.76 -12.02 -8.04
C ILE A 305 -1.67 -11.14 -7.18
N ASN A 306 -1.12 -10.01 -6.75
CA ASN A 306 -1.80 -9.01 -5.92
C ASN A 306 -2.24 -7.81 -6.76
N VAL A 307 -3.54 -7.60 -6.94
CA VAL A 307 -4.10 -6.41 -7.59
C VAL A 307 -4.48 -5.38 -6.52
N PHE A 308 -3.85 -4.21 -6.56
CA PHE A 308 -4.16 -3.08 -5.69
C PHE A 308 -4.81 -1.94 -6.49
N VAL A 309 -6.06 -1.63 -6.14
CA VAL A 309 -6.85 -0.58 -6.78
C VAL A 309 -6.86 0.68 -5.90
N PHE A 310 -6.34 1.77 -6.45
CA PHE A 310 -6.49 3.12 -5.91
C PHE A 310 -7.84 3.69 -6.37
N ASP A 311 -8.90 3.46 -5.59
CA ASP A 311 -10.25 3.85 -5.98
C ASP A 311 -10.50 5.32 -5.62
N THR A 312 -10.28 6.18 -6.62
CA THR A 312 -10.61 7.60 -6.56
C THR A 312 -12.02 7.87 -7.08
N GLU A 313 -12.75 6.85 -7.49
CA GLU A 313 -14.12 6.92 -8.01
C GLU A 313 -14.33 7.88 -9.20
N VAL A 314 -13.25 8.29 -9.87
CA VAL A 314 -13.23 9.11 -11.09
C VAL A 314 -11.91 8.88 -11.83
N TYR A 315 -11.84 9.24 -13.11
CA TYR A 315 -10.57 9.25 -13.82
C TYR A 315 -9.79 10.49 -13.39
N SER A 316 -9.02 10.36 -12.31
CA SER A 316 -8.36 11.49 -11.67
C SER A 316 -7.37 12.21 -12.59
N ASN A 317 -6.53 11.45 -13.31
CA ASN A 317 -5.42 11.99 -14.11
C ASN A 317 -5.90 12.86 -15.28
N THR A 318 -6.93 12.43 -15.98
CA THR A 318 -7.43 13.10 -17.18
C THR A 318 -8.46 14.20 -16.87
N GLY A 319 -8.59 14.56 -15.59
CA GLY A 319 -9.36 15.71 -15.12
C GLY A 319 -10.80 15.39 -14.72
N GLY A 320 -11.04 14.24 -14.10
CA GLY A 320 -12.27 13.95 -13.35
C GLY A 320 -13.44 13.47 -14.22
N GLN A 321 -13.20 12.55 -15.15
CA GLN A 321 -14.25 11.85 -15.89
C GLN A 321 -14.94 10.80 -15.02
N SER A 322 -16.22 10.57 -15.28
CA SER A 322 -16.97 9.47 -14.68
C SER A 322 -16.35 8.12 -15.05
N SER A 323 -16.23 7.24 -14.06
CA SER A 323 -15.91 5.81 -14.21
C SER A 323 -17.13 4.95 -13.86
N LYS A 324 -17.05 3.63 -14.07
CA LYS A 324 -18.01 2.69 -13.46
C LYS A 324 -17.89 2.62 -11.93
N ALA A 325 -16.80 3.13 -11.36
CA ALA A 325 -16.62 3.28 -9.91
C ALA A 325 -17.22 4.58 -9.35
N THR A 326 -17.55 5.57 -10.19
CA THR A 326 -18.23 6.79 -9.76
C THR A 326 -19.59 6.45 -9.13
N PRO A 327 -19.95 6.99 -7.94
CA PRO A 327 -21.20 6.64 -7.28
C PRO A 327 -22.38 7.48 -7.75
N THR A 328 -23.58 7.01 -7.45
CA THR A 328 -24.84 7.71 -7.70
C THR A 328 -24.80 9.14 -7.15
N GLY A 329 -25.25 10.12 -7.93
CA GLY A 329 -25.29 11.53 -7.51
C GLY A 329 -23.96 12.28 -7.58
N SER A 330 -22.83 11.61 -7.77
CA SER A 330 -21.54 12.30 -7.93
C SER A 330 -21.48 12.99 -9.29
N VAL A 331 -21.08 14.26 -9.29
CA VAL A 331 -20.83 15.09 -10.47
C VAL A 331 -19.40 14.84 -10.96
N ALA A 332 -19.28 14.52 -12.24
CA ALA A 332 -18.01 14.32 -12.95
C ALA A 332 -18.19 14.70 -14.43
N LYS A 333 -17.10 14.78 -15.22
CA LYS A 333 -17.25 14.90 -16.68
C LYS A 333 -17.97 13.65 -17.21
N PHE A 334 -18.86 13.85 -18.19
CA PHE A 334 -19.82 12.85 -18.67
C PHE A 334 -20.91 12.41 -17.66
N ALA A 335 -20.94 13.01 -16.47
CA ALA A 335 -21.98 12.84 -15.45
C ALA A 335 -22.34 14.20 -14.79
N ALA A 336 -22.51 15.24 -15.62
CA ALA A 336 -22.63 16.63 -15.17
C ALA A 336 -23.85 16.89 -14.27
N SER A 337 -24.94 16.15 -14.46
CA SER A 337 -26.15 16.22 -13.61
C SER A 337 -26.17 15.17 -12.51
N GLY A 338 -25.00 14.68 -12.10
CA GLY A 338 -24.84 13.57 -11.17
C GLY A 338 -25.03 12.22 -11.86
N LYS A 339 -24.18 11.24 -11.55
CA LYS A 339 -24.28 9.90 -12.12
C LYS A 339 -25.60 9.22 -11.72
N LYS A 340 -26.26 8.59 -12.69
CA LYS A 340 -27.60 8.00 -12.54
C LYS A 340 -27.60 6.51 -12.23
N THR A 341 -26.43 5.89 -12.16
CA THR A 341 -26.25 4.46 -11.91
C THR A 341 -25.37 4.26 -10.69
N ALA A 342 -25.64 3.20 -9.94
CA ALA A 342 -24.84 2.79 -8.80
C ALA A 342 -23.38 2.56 -9.16
N LYS A 343 -22.52 2.61 -8.15
CA LYS A 343 -21.13 2.15 -8.24
C LYS A 343 -21.12 0.65 -8.59
N LYS A 344 -20.30 0.25 -9.57
CA LYS A 344 -20.07 -1.18 -9.87
C LYS A 344 -19.45 -1.88 -8.66
N ASP A 345 -20.05 -2.97 -8.20
CA ASP A 345 -19.54 -3.73 -7.05
C ASP A 345 -18.49 -4.78 -7.48
N MET A 346 -17.28 -4.32 -7.81
CA MET A 346 -16.17 -5.18 -8.21
C MET A 346 -15.79 -6.20 -7.12
N GLY A 347 -15.88 -5.82 -5.85
CA GLY A 347 -15.61 -6.74 -4.74
C GLY A 347 -16.58 -7.91 -4.71
N ALA A 348 -17.89 -7.64 -4.83
CA ALA A 348 -18.89 -8.71 -4.92
C ALA A 348 -18.70 -9.61 -6.15
N MET A 349 -18.29 -9.04 -7.29
CA MET A 349 -17.98 -9.80 -8.50
C MET A 349 -16.78 -10.73 -8.28
N MET A 350 -15.66 -10.25 -7.74
CA MET A 350 -14.49 -11.11 -7.52
C MET A 350 -14.72 -12.13 -6.41
N MET A 351 -15.49 -11.80 -5.38
CA MET A 351 -15.88 -12.77 -4.34
C MET A 351 -16.69 -13.95 -4.89
N SER A 352 -17.37 -13.83 -6.04
CA SER A 352 -18.16 -14.94 -6.58
C SER A 352 -17.33 -16.12 -7.09
N TYR A 353 -16.05 -15.90 -7.43
CA TYR A 353 -15.13 -16.99 -7.75
C TYR A 353 -14.84 -17.89 -6.54
N GLY A 354 -14.87 -17.31 -5.33
CA GLY A 354 -14.72 -18.04 -4.09
C GLY A 354 -13.29 -18.44 -3.71
N TYR A 355 -12.32 -18.32 -4.61
CA TYR A 355 -10.88 -18.56 -4.40
C TYR A 355 -10.01 -17.31 -4.60
N ILE A 356 -10.61 -16.15 -4.83
CA ILE A 356 -9.89 -14.87 -4.88
C ILE A 356 -9.97 -14.23 -3.50
N TYR A 357 -8.83 -13.82 -2.92
CA TYR A 357 -8.82 -12.99 -1.73
C TYR A 357 -9.32 -11.58 -2.10
N VAL A 358 -10.29 -11.03 -1.37
CA VAL A 358 -10.84 -9.69 -1.68
C VAL A 358 -10.88 -8.83 -0.43
N ALA A 359 -10.32 -7.64 -0.46
CA ALA A 359 -10.39 -6.68 0.64
C ALA A 359 -10.82 -5.29 0.20
N SER A 360 -11.61 -4.64 1.05
CA SER A 360 -11.94 -3.21 0.98
C SER A 360 -11.27 -2.50 2.16
N VAL A 361 -10.42 -1.51 1.86
CA VAL A 361 -9.57 -0.85 2.87
C VAL A 361 -9.70 0.68 2.80
N ALA A 362 -9.51 1.34 3.94
CA ALA A 362 -9.38 2.79 4.03
C ALA A 362 -8.41 3.16 5.17
N MET A 363 -7.23 3.72 4.83
CA MET A 363 -6.14 3.95 5.79
C MET A 363 -6.57 4.83 6.96
N GLY A 364 -7.27 5.93 6.67
CA GLY A 364 -7.71 6.89 7.67
C GLY A 364 -8.77 6.34 8.62
N ALA A 365 -9.56 5.36 8.18
CA ALA A 365 -10.55 4.69 9.00
C ALA A 365 -9.92 3.63 9.92
N ASN A 366 -9.07 2.75 9.38
CA ASN A 366 -8.50 1.66 10.16
C ASN A 366 -7.14 1.17 9.61
N LYS A 367 -6.06 1.76 10.15
CA LYS A 367 -4.68 1.40 9.81
C LYS A 367 -4.33 -0.07 10.12
N LYS A 368 -4.92 -0.64 11.17
CA LYS A 368 -4.69 -2.05 11.54
C LYS A 368 -5.36 -2.99 10.53
N GLN A 369 -6.59 -2.68 10.12
CA GLN A 369 -7.29 -3.47 9.10
C GLN A 369 -6.57 -3.41 7.76
N LEU A 370 -6.05 -2.24 7.35
CA LEU A 370 -5.20 -2.11 6.17
C LEU A 370 -3.96 -3.01 6.26
N MET A 371 -3.24 -2.98 7.40
CA MET A 371 -2.07 -3.85 7.60
C MET A 371 -2.45 -5.32 7.46
N ASN A 372 -3.51 -5.77 8.14
CA ASN A 372 -3.97 -7.15 8.08
C ASN A 372 -4.34 -7.55 6.64
N ALA A 373 -5.08 -6.70 5.92
CA ALA A 373 -5.49 -6.98 4.54
C ALA A 373 -4.29 -7.13 3.60
N LEU A 374 -3.29 -6.26 3.70
CA LEU A 374 -2.08 -6.34 2.87
C LEU A 374 -1.25 -7.58 3.18
N ILE A 375 -1.12 -7.94 4.45
CA ILE A 375 -0.35 -9.13 4.87
C ILE A 375 -1.07 -10.41 4.45
N GLU A 376 -2.37 -10.51 4.70
CA GLU A 376 -3.17 -11.67 4.30
C GLU A 376 -3.15 -11.86 2.79
N ALA A 377 -3.42 -10.79 2.02
CA ALA A 377 -3.40 -10.82 0.56
C ALA A 377 -2.05 -11.31 0.00
N GLU A 378 -0.94 -10.76 0.50
CA GLU A 378 0.38 -11.10 -0.03
C GLU A 378 0.84 -12.50 0.40
N SER A 379 0.38 -12.98 1.56
CA SER A 379 0.66 -14.33 2.05
C SER A 379 -0.23 -15.42 1.42
N TYR A 380 -1.30 -15.02 0.73
CA TYR A 380 -2.22 -15.95 0.10
C TYR A 380 -1.55 -16.58 -1.14
N ASP A 381 -1.42 -17.90 -1.19
CA ASP A 381 -0.91 -18.64 -2.38
C ASP A 381 -2.02 -18.68 -3.45
N GLY A 382 -2.31 -17.52 -4.03
CA GLY A 382 -3.38 -17.33 -4.99
C GLY A 382 -3.69 -15.85 -5.26
N PRO A 383 -4.75 -15.57 -6.03
CA PRO A 383 -5.05 -14.24 -6.53
C PRO A 383 -5.67 -13.36 -5.44
N SER A 384 -5.22 -12.11 -5.38
CA SER A 384 -5.66 -11.13 -4.37
C SER A 384 -6.12 -9.83 -5.02
N LEU A 385 -7.27 -9.31 -4.60
CA LEU A 385 -7.78 -7.98 -4.95
C LEU A 385 -7.92 -7.13 -3.68
N ILE A 386 -7.28 -5.97 -3.66
CA ILE A 386 -7.43 -4.96 -2.61
C ILE A 386 -7.93 -3.67 -3.23
N MET A 387 -9.11 -3.20 -2.82
CA MET A 387 -9.66 -1.92 -3.22
C MET A 387 -9.48 -0.92 -2.07
N SER A 388 -8.83 0.20 -2.35
CA SER A 388 -8.60 1.26 -1.37
C SER A 388 -9.41 2.49 -1.69
N TYR A 389 -10.06 3.08 -0.69
CA TYR A 389 -10.63 4.42 -0.84
C TYR A 389 -9.50 5.44 -0.87
N ALA A 390 -9.36 6.17 -1.98
CA ALA A 390 -8.29 7.12 -2.22
C ALA A 390 -8.86 8.53 -2.48
N PRO A 391 -8.98 9.38 -1.45
CA PRO A 391 -9.47 10.74 -1.61
C PRO A 391 -8.58 11.55 -2.56
N CYS A 392 -9.23 12.34 -3.41
CA CYS A 392 -8.60 13.03 -4.53
C CYS A 392 -9.02 14.50 -4.57
N ILE A 393 -8.17 15.35 -5.16
CA ILE A 393 -8.52 16.75 -5.44
C ILE A 393 -9.80 16.88 -6.27
N ASN A 394 -10.12 15.89 -7.12
CA ASN A 394 -11.33 15.86 -7.94
C ASN A 394 -12.61 15.64 -7.10
N HIS A 395 -12.52 15.15 -5.86
CA HIS A 395 -13.67 15.09 -4.95
C HIS A 395 -14.05 16.49 -4.45
N GLY A 396 -13.07 17.38 -4.38
CA GLY A 396 -13.22 18.73 -3.84
C GLY A 396 -13.63 18.69 -2.37
N ILE A 397 -12.82 18.04 -1.53
CA ILE A 397 -13.00 18.01 -0.08
C ILE A 397 -12.96 19.45 0.44
N LYS A 398 -14.08 19.93 1.02
CA LYS A 398 -14.22 21.35 1.42
C LYS A 398 -13.23 21.77 2.50
N LYS A 399 -12.86 20.84 3.39
CA LYS A 399 -11.85 21.08 4.44
C LYS A 399 -10.40 21.01 3.92
N GLY A 400 -10.21 20.69 2.63
CA GLY A 400 -8.93 20.58 1.96
C GLY A 400 -8.27 19.20 2.11
N MET A 401 -7.28 18.93 1.25
CA MET A 401 -6.54 17.66 1.21
C MET A 401 -5.66 17.40 2.45
N GLY A 402 -5.58 18.33 3.39
CA GLY A 402 -5.03 18.07 4.73
C GLY A 402 -5.91 17.18 5.60
N LYS A 403 -7.16 16.98 5.18
CA LYS A 403 -8.15 16.11 5.82
C LYS A 403 -8.38 14.80 5.08
N THR A 404 -7.50 14.40 4.17
CA THR A 404 -7.62 13.14 3.40
C THR A 404 -7.85 11.93 4.31
N GLN A 405 -7.13 11.83 5.43
CA GLN A 405 -7.30 10.73 6.37
C GLN A 405 -8.62 10.83 7.17
N GLU A 406 -9.06 12.04 7.52
CA GLU A 406 -10.38 12.27 8.13
C GLU A 406 -11.48 11.87 7.16
N GLU A 407 -11.37 12.23 5.88
CA GLU A 407 -12.34 11.90 4.83
C GLU A 407 -12.50 10.38 4.67
N MET A 408 -11.39 9.63 4.65
CA MET A 408 -11.42 8.17 4.65
C MET A 408 -12.16 7.60 5.86
N LYS A 409 -11.98 8.21 7.04
CA LYS A 409 -12.68 7.78 8.26
C LYS A 409 -14.18 8.05 8.16
N LEU A 410 -14.55 9.24 7.70
CA LEU A 410 -15.95 9.63 7.53
C LEU A 410 -16.66 8.73 6.52
N ALA A 411 -16.02 8.44 5.38
CA ALA A 411 -16.55 7.53 4.37
C ALA A 411 -16.89 6.14 4.94
N VAL A 412 -16.05 5.61 5.83
CA VAL A 412 -16.33 4.31 6.49
C VAL A 412 -17.41 4.46 7.56
N SER A 413 -17.31 5.46 8.43
CA SER A 413 -18.27 5.67 9.53
C SER A 413 -19.69 5.90 9.03
N SER A 414 -19.84 6.62 7.92
CA SER A 414 -21.13 6.92 7.31
C SER A 414 -21.74 5.76 6.50
N GLY A 415 -21.03 4.63 6.36
CA GLY A 415 -21.45 3.50 5.53
C GLY A 415 -21.18 3.64 4.03
N TYR A 416 -20.56 4.74 3.59
CA TYR A 416 -20.24 4.97 2.18
C TYR A 416 -19.22 3.96 1.63
N TRP A 417 -18.21 3.64 2.45
CA TRP A 417 -17.15 2.69 2.11
C TRP A 417 -17.04 1.59 3.18
N PRO A 418 -17.76 0.47 3.06
CA PRO A 418 -17.64 -0.62 4.03
C PRO A 418 -16.25 -1.28 3.95
N LEU A 419 -15.66 -1.57 5.12
CA LEU A 419 -14.43 -2.34 5.25
C LEU A 419 -14.74 -3.81 5.46
N TYR A 420 -14.17 -4.68 4.64
CA TYR A 420 -14.32 -6.12 4.75
C TYR A 420 -13.10 -6.83 4.15
N ARG A 421 -12.96 -8.11 4.49
CA ARG A 421 -12.00 -9.05 3.91
C ARG A 421 -12.71 -10.37 3.62
N PHE A 422 -12.50 -10.91 2.44
CA PHE A 422 -12.89 -12.24 2.04
C PHE A 422 -11.61 -13.06 1.92
N ASN A 423 -11.39 -13.98 2.86
CA ASN A 423 -10.23 -14.86 2.86
C ASN A 423 -10.66 -16.31 2.54
N PRO A 424 -10.36 -16.82 1.33
CA PRO A 424 -10.70 -18.18 0.93
C PRO A 424 -10.15 -19.27 1.86
N GLN A 425 -9.00 -19.04 2.51
CA GLN A 425 -8.36 -20.03 3.38
C GLN A 425 -9.22 -20.39 4.61
N LEU A 426 -10.05 -19.46 5.08
CA LEU A 426 -10.96 -19.70 6.20
C LEU A 426 -11.99 -20.79 5.90
N LYS A 427 -12.34 -21.02 4.62
CA LYS A 427 -13.23 -22.12 4.24
C LYS A 427 -12.61 -23.48 4.57
N ALA A 428 -11.30 -23.64 4.37
CA ALA A 428 -10.60 -24.87 4.70
C ALA A 428 -10.59 -25.14 6.23
N GLU A 429 -10.76 -24.10 7.04
CA GLU A 429 -10.92 -24.18 8.49
C GLU A 429 -12.39 -24.35 8.94
N GLY A 430 -13.33 -24.47 8.01
CA GLY A 430 -14.77 -24.52 8.31
C GLY A 430 -15.35 -23.21 8.82
N LYS A 431 -14.71 -22.07 8.55
CA LYS A 431 -15.16 -20.73 8.94
C LYS A 431 -15.70 -19.97 7.74
N ASN A 432 -16.55 -18.98 8.01
CA ASN A 432 -17.00 -18.05 6.98
C ASN A 432 -15.81 -17.23 6.44
N PRO A 433 -15.58 -17.22 5.11
CA PRO A 433 -14.50 -16.46 4.50
C PRO A 433 -14.68 -14.94 4.59
N LEU A 434 -15.91 -14.44 4.71
CA LEU A 434 -16.21 -13.02 4.70
C LEU A 434 -16.24 -12.45 6.12
N ILE A 435 -15.33 -11.53 6.39
CA ILE A 435 -15.22 -10.77 7.62
C ILE A 435 -15.60 -9.32 7.34
N LEU A 436 -16.63 -8.81 8.01
CA LEU A 436 -16.99 -7.39 8.00
C LEU A 436 -16.22 -6.65 9.11
N ASP A 437 -15.27 -5.79 8.73
CA ASP A 437 -14.39 -5.08 9.67
C ASP A 437 -14.91 -3.68 10.04
N SER A 438 -15.84 -3.13 9.26
CA SER A 438 -16.51 -1.85 9.56
C SER A 438 -17.73 -2.04 10.47
N LYS A 439 -18.06 -1.00 11.23
CA LYS A 439 -19.27 -0.96 12.07
C LYS A 439 -20.49 -0.57 11.24
N GLU A 440 -21.66 -0.63 11.88
CA GLU A 440 -22.88 -0.11 11.27
C GLU A 440 -22.77 1.37 10.92
N PRO A 441 -23.36 1.80 9.78
CA PRO A 441 -23.43 3.20 9.40
C PRO A 441 -24.03 4.06 10.52
N ASP A 442 -23.41 5.18 10.84
CA ASP A 442 -23.78 6.04 11.98
C ASP A 442 -24.86 7.09 11.65
N GLY A 443 -25.41 7.07 10.43
CA GLY A 443 -26.42 8.02 9.98
C GLY A 443 -25.87 9.34 9.45
N THR A 444 -24.55 9.51 9.33
CA THR A 444 -23.90 10.75 8.87
C THR A 444 -23.68 10.85 7.35
N LEU A 445 -24.25 9.94 6.56
CA LEU A 445 -24.00 9.87 5.11
C LEU A 445 -24.27 11.20 4.39
N GLN A 446 -25.39 11.86 4.68
CA GLN A 446 -25.72 13.12 4.01
C GLN A 446 -24.75 14.26 4.37
N GLU A 447 -24.16 14.23 5.57
CA GLU A 447 -23.12 15.18 5.99
C GLU A 447 -21.82 14.92 5.24
N PHE A 448 -21.41 13.65 5.15
CA PHE A 448 -20.24 13.22 4.36
C PHE A 448 -20.36 13.69 2.91
N LEU A 449 -21.46 13.36 2.22
CA LEU A 449 -21.69 13.79 0.84
C LEU A 449 -21.64 15.33 0.72
N SER A 450 -22.22 16.04 1.68
CA SER A 450 -22.20 17.52 1.69
C SER A 450 -20.81 18.12 1.95
N GLY A 451 -19.88 17.33 2.49
CA GLY A 451 -18.47 17.70 2.70
C GLY A 451 -17.66 17.82 1.40
N GLU A 452 -18.17 17.29 0.29
CA GLU A 452 -17.48 17.23 -0.99
C GLU A 452 -18.17 18.06 -2.08
N VAL A 453 -17.37 18.73 -2.93
CA VAL A 453 -17.89 19.52 -4.05
C VAL A 453 -18.54 18.64 -5.12
N ARG A 454 -18.05 17.40 -5.31
CA ARG A 454 -18.63 16.46 -6.28
C ARG A 454 -20.10 16.11 -6.01
N TYR A 455 -20.61 16.31 -4.80
CA TYR A 455 -22.04 16.18 -4.49
C TYR A 455 -22.71 17.53 -4.26
N SER A 456 -22.09 18.43 -3.48
CA SER A 456 -22.71 19.71 -3.13
C SER A 456 -22.85 20.70 -4.30
N SER A 457 -22.11 20.51 -5.39
CA SER A 457 -22.33 21.27 -6.64
C SER A 457 -23.64 20.89 -7.33
N LEU A 458 -24.07 19.62 -7.23
CA LEU A 458 -25.33 19.15 -7.79
C LEU A 458 -26.52 19.81 -7.11
N GLU A 459 -26.47 19.94 -5.79
CA GLU A 459 -27.51 20.59 -4.99
C GLU A 459 -27.74 22.04 -5.38
N LYS A 460 -26.68 22.75 -5.77
CA LYS A 460 -26.76 24.13 -6.25
C LYS A 460 -27.32 24.24 -7.67
N THR A 461 -26.97 23.29 -8.54
CA THR A 461 -27.26 23.39 -9.97
C THR A 461 -28.57 22.72 -10.36
N PHE A 462 -28.88 21.59 -9.71
CA PHE A 462 -30.04 20.74 -9.95
C PHE A 462 -30.62 20.23 -8.61
N PRO A 463 -31.24 21.09 -7.79
CA PRO A 463 -31.65 20.77 -6.42
C PRO A 463 -32.60 19.57 -6.33
N ASP A 464 -33.63 19.51 -7.18
CA ASP A 464 -34.60 18.40 -7.18
C ASP A 464 -33.95 17.07 -7.54
N GLU A 465 -33.04 17.10 -8.51
CA GLU A 465 -32.29 15.92 -8.94
C GLU A 465 -31.30 15.48 -7.86
N SER A 466 -30.63 16.43 -7.20
CA SER A 466 -29.77 16.15 -6.05
C SER A 466 -30.52 15.47 -4.93
N LYS A 467 -31.75 15.92 -4.61
CA LYS A 467 -32.57 15.31 -3.56
C LYS A 467 -32.91 13.85 -3.90
N LYS A 468 -33.30 13.58 -5.15
CA LYS A 468 -33.59 12.22 -5.63
C LYS A 468 -32.36 11.32 -5.55
N LEU A 469 -31.21 11.78 -6.06
CA LEU A 469 -29.99 10.96 -6.12
C LEU A 469 -29.36 10.75 -4.73
N ARG A 470 -29.47 11.72 -3.82
CA ARG A 470 -29.04 11.58 -2.41
C ARG A 470 -29.85 10.55 -1.64
N ALA A 471 -31.17 10.50 -1.85
CA ALA A 471 -32.00 9.45 -1.27
C ALA A 471 -31.67 8.07 -1.86
N ARG A 472 -31.45 8.03 -3.19
CA ARG A 472 -31.10 6.78 -3.88
C ARG A 472 -29.76 6.20 -3.45
N ILE A 473 -28.69 7.01 -3.36
CA ILE A 473 -27.38 6.49 -2.94
C ILE A 473 -27.43 5.97 -1.49
N GLU A 474 -28.23 6.59 -0.62
CA GLU A 474 -28.43 6.12 0.75
C GLU A 474 -29.07 4.73 0.78
N GLU A 475 -30.14 4.51 0.01
CA GLU A 475 -30.75 3.19 -0.15
C GLU A 475 -29.74 2.16 -0.69
N GLU A 476 -29.04 2.48 -1.79
CA GLU A 476 -28.05 1.59 -2.43
C GLU A 476 -26.94 1.17 -1.46
N LEU A 477 -26.41 2.10 -0.66
CA LEU A 477 -25.34 1.81 0.31
C LEU A 477 -25.83 1.00 1.51
N MET A 478 -27.03 1.30 2.01
CA MET A 478 -27.62 0.56 3.13
C MET A 478 -27.97 -0.88 2.72
N GLU A 479 -28.49 -1.08 1.51
CA GLU A 479 -28.72 -2.41 0.94
C GLU A 479 -27.41 -3.19 0.79
N ARG A 480 -26.37 -2.56 0.25
CA ARG A 480 -25.04 -3.16 0.10
C ARG A 480 -24.46 -3.57 1.45
N TYR A 481 -24.48 -2.68 2.44
CA TYR A 481 -24.00 -2.97 3.78
C TYR A 481 -24.77 -4.13 4.41
N LYS A 482 -26.11 -4.13 4.31
CA LYS A 482 -26.96 -5.22 4.82
C LYS A 482 -26.63 -6.55 4.15
N ALA A 483 -26.43 -6.57 2.82
CA ALA A 483 -26.06 -7.78 2.10
C ALA A 483 -24.71 -8.34 2.56
N ILE A 484 -23.69 -7.49 2.76
CA ILE A 484 -22.39 -7.90 3.30
C ILE A 484 -22.54 -8.43 4.72
N LYS A 485 -23.29 -7.73 5.58
CA LYS A 485 -23.52 -8.13 6.98
C LYS A 485 -24.20 -9.50 7.07
N ILE A 486 -25.23 -9.75 6.25
CA ILE A 486 -25.91 -11.06 6.21
C ILE A 486 -24.93 -12.15 5.79
N LYS A 487 -24.15 -11.92 4.72
CA LYS A 487 -23.17 -12.89 4.24
C LYS A 487 -22.07 -13.17 5.26
N ALA A 488 -21.61 -12.15 5.99
CA ALA A 488 -20.56 -12.30 7.02
C ALA A 488 -21.06 -12.97 8.31
N ALA A 489 -22.37 -12.95 8.56
CA ALA A 489 -23.00 -13.60 9.70
C ALA A 489 -23.52 -15.01 9.39
N ALA A 490 -23.42 -15.47 8.14
CA ALA A 490 -23.78 -16.85 7.78
C ALA A 490 -22.79 -17.83 8.43
N GLU A 491 -23.32 -18.94 8.97
CA GLU A 491 -22.52 -20.01 9.57
C GLU A 491 -21.82 -20.87 8.51
#